data_AF-A0A4Y6PQ89-F1
#
_entry.id   AF-A0A4Y6PQ89-F1
#
_cell.length_a   1.000
_cell.length_b   1.000
_cell.length_c   1.000
_cell.angle_alpha   90.00
_cell.angle_beta   90.00
_cell.angle_gamma   90.00
#
_symmetry.space_group_name_H-M   'P 1'
#
loop_
_entity.id
_entity.type
_entity.pdbx_description
1 polymer ?
#
loop_
_entity_poly.entity_id
_entity_poly.type
_entity_poly.pdbx_seq_one_letter_code
_entity_poly.pdbx_strand_id
1 'polypeptide(L)'
;MAANDHDNPSDGPRRPEQSEESGWRPTRRTFLWLGAGTAAGALLLGRACFYDANDWDGRVLGEWEASVLAAAATALIPNEPGPLPSPGPSGLELAKNVDRFLEGMPDRMLLEIHGMFALIEHGTLLGGFARRFTRLDPAARLDCLVGIRQKGGQLAQAFKGIRDLCLLGWYSDRRTWKSIGYDGPLLERPAPPPVPTRADAGKYGRLIAKPGATPRGMQ
;
A
#
# COMPACT_ATOMS: atom_id res chain seq x y z
N MET A 1 -52.96 -16.38 -62.06
CA MET A 1 -54.28 -16.05 -62.62
C MET A 1 -55.30 -16.31 -61.52
N ALA A 2 -55.89 -15.22 -61.00
CA ALA A 2 -57.02 -15.09 -60.04
C ALA A 2 -56.96 -15.89 -58.71
N ALA A 3 -56.84 -15.29 -57.52
CA ALA A 3 -57.73 -14.34 -56.83
C ALA A 3 -59.05 -14.97 -56.32
N ASN A 4 -59.14 -15.25 -55.01
CA ASN A 4 -60.08 -14.65 -54.05
C ASN A 4 -59.97 -15.43 -52.72
N ASP A 5 -59.62 -14.81 -51.58
CA ASP A 5 -60.28 -13.71 -50.86
C ASP A 5 -61.52 -14.20 -50.10
N HIS A 6 -61.29 -14.48 -48.80
CA HIS A 6 -62.33 -14.41 -47.78
C HIS A 6 -61.74 -13.77 -46.51
N ASP A 7 -62.23 -12.56 -46.30
CA ASP A 7 -62.07 -11.64 -45.18
C ASP A 7 -62.50 -12.23 -43.81
N ASN A 8 -61.65 -12.03 -42.80
CA ASN A 8 -61.82 -11.47 -41.42
C ASN A 8 -63.24 -11.44 -40.76
N PRO A 9 -63.45 -11.17 -39.43
CA PRO A 9 -62.49 -10.80 -38.37
C PRO A 9 -62.75 -11.39 -36.96
N SER A 10 -61.76 -11.29 -36.06
CA SER A 10 -62.05 -10.97 -34.65
C SER A 10 -60.79 -10.51 -33.92
N ASP A 11 -60.74 -9.19 -33.76
CA ASP A 11 -59.88 -8.40 -32.91
C ASP A 11 -60.09 -8.79 -31.43
N GLY A 12 -59.00 -9.02 -30.69
CA GLY A 12 -59.01 -9.38 -29.27
C GLY A 12 -57.79 -8.75 -28.57
N PRO A 13 -57.94 -8.22 -27.34
CA PRO A 13 -57.20 -7.06 -26.88
C PRO A 13 -55.72 -7.31 -26.64
N ARG A 14 -54.92 -6.31 -27.05
CA ARG A 14 -53.49 -6.14 -26.75
C ARG A 14 -53.25 -6.25 -25.25
N ARG A 15 -52.48 -7.27 -24.85
CA ARG A 15 -51.99 -7.42 -23.48
C ARG A 15 -50.98 -6.28 -23.21
N PRO A 16 -51.16 -5.46 -22.17
CA PRO A 16 -50.23 -4.39 -21.85
C PRO A 16 -48.87 -4.95 -21.44
N GLU A 17 -47.83 -4.21 -21.82
CA GLU A 17 -46.45 -4.33 -21.39
C GLU A 17 -46.37 -4.62 -19.89
N GLN A 18 -45.81 -5.78 -19.54
CA GLN A 18 -45.24 -5.98 -18.22
C GLN A 18 -43.76 -5.58 -18.32
N SER A 19 -43.53 -4.27 -18.23
CA SER A 19 -42.27 -3.73 -17.76
C SER A 19 -42.08 -4.19 -16.32
N GLU A 20 -41.42 -5.33 -16.13
CA GLU A 20 -40.87 -5.69 -14.83
C GLU A 20 -39.76 -4.68 -14.50
N GLU A 21 -40.15 -3.61 -13.82
CA GLU A 21 -39.27 -2.82 -13.00
C GLU A 21 -38.58 -3.78 -12.01
N SER A 22 -37.34 -4.18 -12.33
CA SER A 22 -36.46 -4.89 -11.41
C SER A 22 -36.06 -3.92 -10.29
N GLY A 23 -36.98 -3.68 -9.37
CA GLY A 23 -36.74 -2.94 -8.15
C GLY A 23 -35.66 -3.66 -7.37
N TRP A 24 -34.43 -3.16 -7.45
CA TRP A 24 -33.34 -3.56 -6.58
C TRP A 24 -33.83 -3.37 -5.13
N ARG A 25 -34.24 -4.45 -4.48
CA ARG A 25 -34.54 -4.46 -3.05
C ARG A 25 -33.23 -4.74 -2.34
N PRO A 26 -32.54 -3.72 -1.77
CA PRO A 26 -31.30 -3.97 -1.07
C PRO A 26 -31.60 -4.87 0.14
N THR A 27 -31.05 -6.08 0.12
CA THR A 27 -31.19 -7.03 1.21
C THR A 27 -30.59 -6.42 2.47
N ARG A 28 -31.21 -6.65 3.64
CA ARG A 28 -30.79 -6.08 4.94
C ARG A 28 -29.29 -6.27 5.27
N ARG A 29 -28.66 -7.29 4.68
CA ARG A 29 -27.21 -7.54 4.73
C ARG A 29 -26.38 -6.52 3.96
N THR A 30 -26.81 -6.09 2.78
CA THR A 30 -26.13 -5.06 1.97
C THR A 30 -26.21 -3.69 2.64
N PHE A 31 -27.29 -3.42 3.37
CA PHE A 31 -27.45 -2.17 4.14
C PHE A 31 -26.52 -2.12 5.39
N LEU A 32 -26.26 -3.26 6.03
CA LEU A 32 -25.28 -3.36 7.12
C LEU A 32 -23.83 -3.22 6.61
N TRP A 33 -23.51 -3.77 5.45
CA TRP A 33 -22.19 -3.60 4.83
C TRP A 33 -21.95 -2.16 4.36
N LEU A 34 -22.96 -1.49 3.78
CA LEU A 34 -22.84 -0.06 3.42
C LEU A 34 -22.75 0.83 4.65
N GLY A 35 -23.57 0.60 5.68
CA GLY A 35 -23.58 1.42 6.90
C GLY A 35 -22.29 1.28 7.73
N ALA A 36 -21.76 0.06 7.87
CA ALA A 36 -20.50 -0.20 8.56
C ALA A 36 -19.30 0.41 7.82
N GLY A 37 -19.31 0.37 6.48
CA GLY A 37 -18.27 0.98 5.65
C GLY A 37 -18.22 2.51 5.78
N THR A 38 -19.38 3.18 5.83
CA THR A 38 -19.44 4.64 5.94
C THR A 38 -19.02 5.18 7.30
N ALA A 39 -19.40 4.52 8.41
CA ALA A 39 -19.05 5.00 9.75
C ALA A 39 -17.59 4.71 10.10
N ALA A 40 -17.06 3.54 9.71
CA ALA A 40 -15.63 3.25 9.82
C ALA A 40 -14.81 4.20 8.93
N GLY A 41 -15.24 4.41 7.68
CA GLY A 41 -14.58 5.33 6.74
C GLY A 41 -14.50 6.77 7.25
N ALA A 42 -15.58 7.31 7.83
CA ALA A 42 -15.59 8.68 8.37
C ALA A 42 -14.70 8.85 9.62
N LEU A 43 -14.68 7.86 10.53
CA LEU A 43 -13.78 7.87 11.70
C LEU A 43 -12.31 7.71 11.28
N LEU A 44 -12.03 6.90 10.26
CA LEU A 44 -10.70 6.75 9.68
C LEU A 44 -10.25 8.04 8.97
N LEU A 45 -11.14 8.70 8.20
CA LEU A 45 -10.87 9.98 7.54
C LEU A 45 -10.61 11.11 8.53
N GLY A 46 -11.45 11.28 9.57
CA GLY A 46 -11.20 12.27 10.63
C GLY A 46 -9.90 11.99 11.41
N ARG A 47 -9.47 10.72 11.43
CA ARG A 47 -8.21 10.26 12.00
C ARG A 47 -7.10 10.12 10.95
N ALA A 48 -7.24 10.64 9.74
CA ALA A 48 -6.19 10.67 8.72
C ALA A 48 -5.72 12.10 8.41
N CYS A 49 -6.56 13.12 8.61
CA CYS A 49 -6.33 14.49 8.12
C CYS A 49 -5.18 15.32 8.74
N PHE A 50 -4.30 14.74 9.56
CA PHE A 50 -3.25 15.51 10.25
C PHE A 50 -2.02 14.65 10.50
N TYR A 51 -1.30 14.34 9.43
CA TYR A 51 0.13 14.03 9.49
C TYR A 51 0.87 15.36 9.35
N ASP A 52 1.87 15.60 10.20
CA ASP A 52 2.74 16.77 10.02
C ASP A 52 3.46 16.57 8.70
N ALA A 53 3.24 17.52 7.78
CA ALA A 53 3.81 17.56 6.44
C ALA A 53 5.34 17.44 6.52
N ASN A 54 5.84 16.20 6.46
CA ASN A 54 7.25 15.94 6.23
C ASN A 54 7.49 16.07 4.72
N ASP A 55 8.68 16.51 4.32
CA ASP A 55 9.15 16.48 2.91
C ASP A 55 9.36 15.02 2.43
N TRP A 56 8.29 14.22 2.48
CA TRP A 56 8.27 12.84 2.06
C TRP A 56 8.01 12.76 0.55
N ASP A 57 8.98 12.20 -0.17
CA ASP A 57 8.93 11.95 -1.61
C ASP A 57 9.14 10.45 -1.87
N GLY A 58 8.17 9.65 -1.40
CA GLY A 58 8.14 8.20 -1.63
C GLY A 58 7.38 7.86 -2.91
N ARG A 59 7.77 6.76 -3.57
CA ARG A 59 7.13 6.29 -4.80
C ARG A 59 5.98 5.33 -4.54
N VAL A 60 6.08 4.52 -3.49
CA VAL A 60 5.10 3.49 -3.14
C VAL A 60 4.39 3.86 -1.85
N LEU A 61 5.16 4.16 -0.80
CA LEU A 61 4.62 4.50 0.50
C LEU A 61 4.11 5.94 0.51
N GLY A 62 2.90 6.12 1.02
CA GLY A 62 2.39 7.43 1.37
C GLY A 62 3.14 8.03 2.58
N GLU A 63 3.05 9.35 2.74
CA GLU A 63 3.68 10.07 3.85
C GLU A 63 3.30 9.52 5.24
N TRP A 64 2.02 9.21 5.41
CA TRP A 64 1.52 8.66 6.67
C TRP A 64 2.07 7.25 6.94
N GLU A 65 2.26 6.44 5.91
CA GLU A 65 2.80 5.07 6.02
C GLU A 65 4.28 5.11 6.38
N ALA A 66 5.02 6.03 5.75
CA ALA A 66 6.40 6.32 6.12
C ALA A 66 6.51 6.77 7.58
N SER A 67 5.55 7.58 8.05
CA SER A 67 5.49 8.01 9.46
C SER A 67 5.19 6.85 10.41
N VAL A 68 4.27 5.95 10.05
CA VAL A 68 3.98 4.73 10.84
C VAL A 68 5.20 3.82 10.90
N LEU A 69 5.88 3.61 9.77
CA LEU A 69 7.08 2.79 9.69
C LEU A 69 8.24 3.40 10.49
N ALA A 70 8.44 4.72 10.40
CA ALA A 70 9.44 5.43 11.20
C ALA A 70 9.13 5.31 12.71
N ALA A 71 7.87 5.47 13.11
CA ALA A 71 7.44 5.29 14.50
C ALA A 71 7.66 3.84 14.98
N ALA A 72 7.36 2.85 14.14
CA ALA A 72 7.58 1.43 14.45
C ALA A 72 9.08 1.11 14.54
N ALA A 73 9.91 1.66 13.65
CA ALA A 73 11.35 1.50 13.69
C ALA A 73 11.94 2.03 15.00
N THR A 74 11.52 3.23 15.45
CA THR A 74 11.99 3.78 16.73
C THR A 74 11.60 2.93 17.94
N ALA A 75 10.48 2.22 17.88
CA ALA A 75 10.01 1.36 18.96
C ALA A 75 10.67 -0.04 18.94
N LEU A 76 10.92 -0.61 17.75
CA LEU A 76 11.46 -1.96 17.58
C LEU A 76 12.99 -1.99 17.55
N ILE A 77 13.63 -0.91 17.09
CA ILE A 77 15.07 -0.76 16.94
C ILE A 77 15.47 0.54 17.65
N PRO A 78 15.56 0.52 18.99
CA PRO A 78 15.97 1.70 19.73
C PRO A 78 17.43 2.07 19.41
N ASN A 79 17.71 3.36 19.25
CA ASN A 79 19.06 3.90 19.00
C ASN A 79 19.96 3.94 20.25
N GLU A 80 19.57 3.24 21.32
CA GLU A 80 20.34 3.16 22.57
C GLU A 80 21.52 2.19 22.43
N PRO A 81 22.57 2.31 23.27
CA PRO A 81 23.67 1.36 23.30
C PRO A 81 23.14 -0.06 23.54
N GLY A 82 23.22 -0.90 22.52
CA GLY A 82 22.67 -2.26 22.54
C GLY A 82 23.43 -3.18 21.60
N PRO A 83 22.93 -4.41 21.36
CA PRO A 83 23.58 -5.36 20.46
C PRO A 83 23.56 -4.92 18.99
N LEU A 84 22.74 -3.93 18.63
CA LEU A 84 22.70 -3.35 17.29
C LEU A 84 23.65 -2.14 17.20
N PRO A 85 24.27 -1.92 16.03
CA PRO A 85 25.18 -0.80 15.85
C PRO A 85 24.46 0.54 15.94
N SER A 86 25.04 1.46 16.70
CA SER A 86 24.67 2.88 16.71
C SER A 86 25.83 3.74 16.21
N PRO A 87 25.56 4.77 15.38
CA PRO A 87 24.26 5.16 14.86
C PRO A 87 23.87 4.36 13.59
N GLY A 88 22.62 3.88 13.54
CA GLY A 88 22.00 3.36 12.32
C GLY A 88 21.19 4.43 11.57
N PRO A 89 20.39 4.03 10.55
CA PRO A 89 19.51 4.96 9.86
C PRO A 89 18.44 5.54 10.76
N SER A 90 18.07 6.80 10.51
CA SER A 90 16.86 7.39 11.11
C SER A 90 15.60 6.67 10.62
N GLY A 91 14.48 6.83 11.33
CA GLY A 91 13.21 6.19 10.94
C GLY A 91 12.73 6.56 9.53
N LEU A 92 12.95 7.80 9.08
CA LEU A 92 12.60 8.24 7.73
C LEU A 92 13.58 7.71 6.67
N GLU A 93 14.88 7.64 6.97
CA GLU A 93 15.86 7.01 6.06
C GLU A 93 15.55 5.52 5.88
N LEU A 94 15.17 4.83 6.97
CA LEU A 94 14.70 3.46 6.94
C LEU A 94 13.44 3.33 6.06
N ALA A 95 12.48 4.24 6.23
CA ALA A 95 11.27 4.23 5.39
C ALA A 95 11.61 4.41 3.90
N LYS A 96 12.58 5.26 3.56
CA LYS A 96 13.07 5.41 2.16
C LYS A 96 13.71 4.14 1.62
N ASN A 97 14.44 3.40 2.46
CA ASN A 97 15.02 2.12 2.06
C ASN A 97 13.93 1.08 1.79
N VAL A 98 12.87 1.05 2.60
CA VAL A 98 11.71 0.18 2.39
C VAL A 98 10.94 0.58 1.14
N ASP A 99 10.66 1.88 0.94
CA ASP A 99 9.97 2.39 -0.24
C ASP A 99 10.65 1.92 -1.55
N ARG A 100 11.97 2.06 -1.63
CA ARG A 100 12.76 1.58 -2.78
C ARG A 100 12.66 0.08 -3.00
N PHE A 101 12.61 -0.71 -1.93
CA PHE A 101 12.44 -2.16 -2.03
C PHE A 101 11.05 -2.53 -2.57
N LEU A 102 10.02 -1.75 -2.20
CA LEU A 102 8.65 -2.00 -2.61
C LEU A 102 8.37 -1.64 -4.07
N GLU A 103 9.19 -0.81 -4.72
CA GLU A 103 9.02 -0.43 -6.14
C GLU A 103 8.91 -1.62 -7.11
N GLY A 104 9.48 -2.78 -6.75
CA GLY A 104 9.45 -3.99 -7.57
C GLY A 104 8.36 -5.00 -7.22
N MET A 105 7.48 -4.70 -6.25
CA MET A 105 6.51 -5.67 -5.73
C MET A 105 5.23 -5.74 -6.55
N PRO A 106 4.57 -6.92 -6.63
CA PRO A 106 3.25 -7.03 -7.28
C PRO A 106 2.17 -6.19 -6.57
N ASP A 107 1.28 -5.56 -7.32
CA ASP A 107 0.21 -4.68 -6.80
C ASP A 107 -0.63 -5.32 -5.68
N ARG A 108 -0.91 -6.62 -5.79
CA ARG A 108 -1.65 -7.35 -4.75
C ARG A 108 -0.91 -7.36 -3.41
N MET A 109 0.42 -7.52 -3.45
CA MET A 109 1.25 -7.49 -2.25
C MET A 109 1.33 -6.07 -1.68
N LEU A 110 1.45 -5.06 -2.55
CA LEU A 110 1.40 -3.65 -2.13
C LEU A 110 0.09 -3.33 -1.42
N LEU A 111 -1.05 -3.78 -1.95
CA LEU A 111 -2.35 -3.60 -1.30
C LEU A 111 -2.40 -4.21 0.11
N GLU A 112 -1.83 -5.41 0.29
CA GLU A 112 -1.74 -6.06 1.60
C GLU A 112 -0.83 -5.27 2.57
N ILE A 113 0.26 -4.69 2.07
CA ILE A 113 1.19 -3.84 2.84
C ILE A 113 0.52 -2.53 3.27
N HIS A 114 -0.17 -1.83 2.36
CA HIS A 114 -0.95 -0.63 2.68
C HIS A 114 -2.05 -0.94 3.72
N GLY A 115 -2.74 -2.08 3.55
CA GLY A 115 -3.73 -2.56 4.51
C GLY A 115 -3.14 -2.84 5.89
N MET A 116 -1.93 -3.39 5.95
CA MET A 116 -1.19 -3.59 7.20
C MET A 116 -0.87 -2.26 7.89
N PHE A 117 -0.39 -1.23 7.17
CA PHE A 117 -0.13 0.08 7.75
C PHE A 117 -1.41 0.72 8.33
N ALA A 118 -2.51 0.64 7.58
CA ALA A 118 -3.81 1.14 8.05
C ALA A 118 -4.28 0.40 9.31
N LEU A 119 -4.10 -0.92 9.35
CA LEU A 119 -4.44 -1.75 10.50
C LEU A 119 -3.62 -1.37 11.73
N ILE A 120 -2.32 -1.08 11.59
CA ILE A 120 -1.47 -0.71 12.73
C ILE A 120 -1.79 0.70 13.22
N GLU A 121 -1.91 1.67 12.30
CA GLU A 121 -2.14 3.07 12.65
C GLU A 121 -3.50 3.30 13.35
N HIS A 122 -4.52 2.57 12.91
CA HIS A 122 -5.89 2.73 13.41
C HIS A 122 -6.33 1.61 14.36
N GLY A 123 -5.65 0.46 14.36
CA GLY A 123 -5.94 -0.67 15.25
C GLY A 123 -5.53 -0.46 16.70
N THR A 124 -4.93 0.68 17.05
CA THR A 124 -4.50 1.00 18.43
C THR A 124 -5.63 0.96 19.46
N LEU A 125 -6.88 1.24 19.03
CA LEU A 125 -8.07 1.13 19.88
C LEU A 125 -8.28 -0.30 20.38
N LEU A 126 -7.93 -1.31 19.58
CA LEU A 126 -8.00 -2.69 20.01
C LEU A 126 -7.03 -2.94 21.17
N GLY A 127 -5.89 -2.25 21.20
CA GLY A 127 -4.89 -2.31 22.26
C GLY A 127 -5.19 -1.43 23.48
N GLY A 128 -6.35 -0.76 23.54
CA GLY A 128 -6.70 0.14 24.64
C GLY A 128 -6.17 1.57 24.51
N PHE A 129 -5.59 1.92 23.35
CA PHE A 129 -5.02 3.25 23.12
C PHE A 129 -5.97 4.15 22.34
N ALA A 130 -6.33 5.30 22.91
CA ALA A 130 -7.21 6.27 22.26
C ALA A 130 -6.52 7.05 21.12
N ARG A 131 -5.18 7.14 21.13
CA ARG A 131 -4.38 7.87 20.13
C ARG A 131 -3.87 6.95 19.02
N ARG A 132 -3.60 7.54 17.84
CA ARG A 132 -3.04 6.84 16.67
C ARG A 132 -1.67 6.31 17.02
N PHE A 133 -1.22 5.25 16.33
CA PHE A 133 0.08 4.64 16.61
C PHE A 133 1.22 5.65 16.51
N THR A 134 1.24 6.45 15.45
CA THR A 134 2.21 7.54 15.25
C THR A 134 2.23 8.59 16.38
N ARG A 135 1.11 8.80 17.06
CA ARG A 135 0.95 9.78 18.16
C ARG A 135 1.14 9.19 19.56
N LEU A 136 1.45 7.91 19.67
CA LEU A 136 1.85 7.29 20.93
C LEU A 136 3.30 7.70 21.26
N ASP A 137 3.62 7.74 22.56
CA ASP A 137 5.00 7.84 23.00
C ASP A 137 5.79 6.56 22.66
N PRO A 138 7.13 6.59 22.66
CA PRO A 138 7.94 5.43 22.23
C PRO A 138 7.66 4.14 23.01
N ALA A 139 7.42 4.22 24.32
CA ALA A 139 7.12 3.05 25.15
C ALA A 139 5.73 2.46 24.80
N ALA A 140 4.71 3.30 24.70
CA ALA A 140 3.36 2.89 24.33
C ALA A 140 3.27 2.34 22.91
N ARG A 141 4.13 2.79 21.98
CA ARG A 141 4.25 2.18 20.65
C ARG A 141 4.68 0.73 20.74
N LEU A 142 5.71 0.44 21.54
CA LEU A 142 6.19 -0.93 21.72
C LEU A 142 5.10 -1.81 22.37
N ASP A 143 4.46 -1.31 23.43
CA ASP A 143 3.36 -2.02 24.10
C ASP A 143 2.19 -2.29 23.15
N CYS A 144 1.84 -1.32 22.30
CA CYS A 144 0.81 -1.48 21.28
C CYS A 144 1.18 -2.60 20.28
N LEU A 145 2.43 -2.62 19.77
CA LEU A 145 2.89 -3.66 18.85
C LEU A 145 2.92 -5.05 19.50
N VAL A 146 3.36 -5.13 20.76
CA VAL A 146 3.37 -6.38 21.54
C VAL A 146 1.94 -6.86 21.80
N GLY A 147 1.01 -5.95 22.13
CA GLY A 147 -0.40 -6.28 22.31
C GLY A 147 -1.06 -6.79 21.03
N ILE A 148 -0.75 -6.19 19.88
CA ILE A 148 -1.19 -6.67 18.56
C ILE A 148 -0.67 -8.09 18.29
N ARG A 149 0.62 -8.35 18.58
CA ARG A 149 1.22 -9.69 18.45
C ARG A 149 0.50 -10.73 19.30
N GLN A 150 0.18 -10.41 20.55
CA GLN A 150 -0.45 -11.35 21.50
C GLN A 150 -1.85 -11.77 21.10
N LYS A 151 -2.58 -10.94 20.34
CA LYS A 151 -3.94 -11.24 19.87
C LYS A 151 -4.01 -12.30 18.77
N GLY A 152 -2.90 -12.63 18.12
CA GLY A 152 -2.84 -13.68 17.12
C GLY A 152 -3.48 -13.31 15.77
N GLY A 153 -3.70 -14.32 14.92
CA GLY A 153 -4.36 -14.17 13.63
C GLY A 153 -3.70 -13.13 12.70
N GLN A 154 -4.54 -12.35 12.01
CA GLN A 154 -4.10 -11.28 11.09
C GLN A 154 -3.31 -10.17 11.81
N LEU A 155 -3.62 -9.89 13.08
CA LEU A 155 -2.89 -8.89 13.87
C LEU A 155 -1.44 -9.31 14.11
N ALA A 156 -1.22 -10.58 14.47
CA ALA A 156 0.13 -11.11 14.60
C ALA A 156 0.89 -11.12 13.26
N GLN A 157 0.21 -11.29 12.13
CA GLN A 157 0.83 -11.17 10.80
C GLN A 157 1.20 -9.73 10.48
N ALA A 158 0.34 -8.76 10.80
CA ALA A 158 0.66 -7.33 10.66
C ALA A 158 1.88 -6.93 11.50
N PHE A 159 1.97 -7.42 12.74
CA PHE A 159 3.15 -7.21 13.58
C PHE A 159 4.43 -7.80 12.94
N LYS A 160 4.36 -9.03 12.41
CA LYS A 160 5.51 -9.66 11.74
C LYS A 160 5.91 -8.84 10.51
N GLY A 161 4.95 -8.48 9.65
CA GLY A 161 5.20 -7.72 8.45
C GLY A 161 5.87 -6.37 8.74
N ILE A 162 5.36 -5.58 9.68
CA ILE A 162 5.99 -4.29 10.00
C ILE A 162 7.39 -4.46 10.61
N ARG A 163 7.58 -5.47 11.47
CA ARG A 163 8.89 -5.77 12.04
C ARG A 163 9.88 -6.18 10.95
N ASP A 164 9.47 -7.03 10.03
CA ASP A 164 10.31 -7.53 8.95
C ASP A 164 10.66 -6.38 7.98
N LEU A 165 9.73 -5.45 7.70
CA LEU A 165 10.03 -4.20 6.97
C LEU A 165 11.00 -3.29 7.73
N CYS A 166 10.87 -3.15 9.06
CA CYS A 166 11.82 -2.40 9.87
C CYS A 166 13.24 -3.00 9.77
N LEU A 167 13.37 -4.31 9.94
CA LEU A 167 14.66 -5.00 9.83
C LEU A 167 15.23 -4.90 8.41
N LEU A 168 14.40 -5.05 7.39
CA LEU A 168 14.80 -4.87 6.00
C LEU A 168 15.36 -3.48 5.74
N GLY A 169 14.62 -2.43 6.13
CA GLY A 169 15.05 -1.05 5.91
C GLY A 169 16.31 -0.69 6.70
N TRP A 170 16.48 -1.27 7.89
CA TRP A 170 17.68 -1.13 8.72
C TRP A 170 18.90 -1.76 8.05
N TYR A 171 18.82 -3.06 7.70
CA TYR A 171 19.94 -3.79 7.09
C TYR A 171 20.22 -3.45 5.63
N SER A 172 19.31 -2.71 4.98
CA SER A 172 19.58 -2.12 3.67
C SER A 172 20.58 -0.97 3.73
N ASP A 173 20.84 -0.41 4.91
CA ASP A 173 21.80 0.69 5.10
C ASP A 173 23.23 0.18 5.28
N ARG A 174 24.16 0.70 4.48
CA ARG A 174 25.59 0.33 4.50
C ARG A 174 26.26 0.57 5.85
N ARG A 175 25.79 1.56 6.61
CA ARG A 175 26.30 1.88 7.96
C ARG A 175 26.14 0.70 8.91
N THR A 176 25.14 -0.15 8.67
CA THR A 176 24.82 -1.30 9.53
C THR A 176 25.57 -2.58 9.15
N TRP A 177 26.22 -2.66 7.99
CA TRP A 177 26.79 -3.91 7.48
C TRP A 177 28.00 -4.39 8.30
N LYS A 178 28.90 -3.45 8.66
CA LYS A 178 30.10 -3.79 9.41
C LYS A 178 29.81 -4.44 10.76
N SER A 179 28.69 -4.09 11.40
CA SER A 179 28.34 -4.63 12.72
C SER A 179 27.93 -6.09 12.68
N ILE A 180 27.41 -6.55 11.54
CA ILE A 180 27.01 -7.94 11.32
C ILE A 180 28.12 -8.73 10.62
N GLY A 181 29.33 -8.17 10.50
CA GLY A 181 30.45 -8.80 9.81
C GLY A 181 30.22 -8.93 8.30
N TYR A 182 29.36 -8.09 7.71
CA TYR A 182 29.12 -8.06 6.28
C TYR A 182 29.94 -6.94 5.64
N ASP A 183 30.86 -7.29 4.73
CA ASP A 183 31.71 -6.32 4.03
C ASP A 183 30.96 -5.59 2.90
N GLY A 184 29.74 -6.04 2.57
CA GLY A 184 28.93 -5.54 1.48
C GLY A 184 28.87 -6.49 0.28
N PRO A 185 28.15 -6.10 -0.78
CA PRO A 185 28.04 -6.91 -1.98
C PRO A 185 29.41 -7.02 -2.66
N LEU A 186 29.82 -8.25 -3.00
CA LEU A 186 31.07 -8.53 -3.71
C LEU A 186 31.14 -7.88 -5.09
N LEU A 187 29.98 -7.52 -5.65
CA LEU A 187 29.85 -6.80 -6.90
C LEU A 187 29.49 -5.36 -6.58
N GLU A 188 30.43 -4.45 -6.82
CA GLU A 188 30.08 -3.04 -6.93
C GLU A 188 29.12 -2.89 -8.09
N ARG A 189 27.93 -2.33 -7.84
CA ARG A 189 27.03 -1.97 -8.93
C ARG A 189 27.76 -0.88 -9.74
N PRO A 190 28.11 -1.12 -11.00
CA PRO A 190 28.74 -0.09 -11.82
C PRO A 190 27.78 1.11 -11.90
N ALA A 191 28.35 2.31 -12.02
CA ALA A 191 27.55 3.49 -12.31
C ALA A 191 26.60 3.17 -13.49
N PRO A 192 25.34 3.62 -13.46
CA PRO A 192 24.44 3.44 -14.59
C PRO A 192 25.18 3.87 -15.85
N PRO A 193 25.28 3.02 -16.88
CA PRO A 193 25.94 3.43 -18.10
C PRO A 193 25.27 4.72 -18.58
N PRO A 194 26.02 5.70 -19.09
CA PRO A 194 25.43 6.90 -19.66
C PRO A 194 24.38 6.45 -20.67
N VAL A 195 23.17 7.04 -20.58
CA VAL A 195 22.09 6.72 -21.52
C VAL A 195 22.64 6.96 -22.91
N PRO A 196 22.81 5.91 -23.74
CA PRO A 196 23.43 6.10 -25.04
C PRO A 196 22.58 7.09 -25.81
N THR A 197 23.16 8.21 -26.23
CA THR A 197 22.43 9.08 -27.14
C THR A 197 22.33 8.36 -28.48
N ARG A 198 21.39 8.79 -29.32
CA ARG A 198 21.24 8.20 -30.65
C ARG A 198 22.54 8.27 -31.48
N ALA A 199 23.35 9.30 -31.23
CA ALA A 199 24.65 9.49 -31.85
C ALA A 199 25.68 8.44 -31.37
N ASP A 200 25.63 8.07 -30.08
CA ASP A 200 26.60 7.15 -29.46
C ASP A 200 26.29 5.67 -29.76
N ALA A 201 25.05 5.35 -30.11
CA ALA A 201 24.60 3.97 -30.24
C ALA A 201 24.95 3.28 -31.57
N GLY A 202 25.57 4.00 -32.51
CA GLY A 202 26.00 3.47 -33.80
C GLY A 202 24.91 2.65 -34.50
N LYS A 203 25.20 1.37 -34.82
CA LYS A 203 24.27 0.43 -35.48
C LYS A 203 22.95 0.25 -34.70
N TYR A 204 22.96 0.44 -33.38
CA TYR A 204 21.80 0.28 -32.52
C TYR A 204 21.03 1.60 -32.27
N GLY A 205 21.46 2.73 -32.85
CA GLY A 205 20.74 4.01 -32.74
C GLY A 205 19.31 3.98 -33.31
N ARG A 206 18.97 2.95 -34.09
CA ARG A 206 17.57 2.68 -34.52
C ARG A 206 16.68 2.09 -33.43
N LEU A 207 17.27 1.48 -32.40
CA LEU A 207 16.56 0.86 -31.27
C LEU A 207 16.30 1.85 -30.13
N ILE A 208 16.99 2.99 -30.12
CA ILE A 208 16.76 4.04 -29.14
C ILE A 208 15.41 4.72 -29.45
N ALA A 209 14.56 4.79 -28.42
CA ALA A 209 13.30 5.49 -28.49
C ALA A 209 13.51 6.96 -28.89
N LYS A 210 12.70 7.48 -29.81
CA LYS A 210 12.73 8.91 -30.11
C LYS A 210 12.38 9.69 -28.84
N PRO A 211 12.95 10.89 -28.64
CA PRO A 211 12.51 11.78 -27.56
C PRO A 211 10.99 11.93 -27.60
N GLY A 212 10.33 11.69 -26.46
CA GLY A 212 8.86 11.73 -26.35
C GLY A 212 8.12 10.46 -26.82
N ALA A 213 8.81 9.41 -27.26
CA ALA A 213 8.17 8.14 -27.54
C ALA A 213 7.78 7.43 -26.24
N THR A 214 6.49 7.21 -26.05
CA THR A 214 5.94 6.47 -24.91
C THR A 214 6.28 4.98 -25.04
N PRO A 215 6.69 4.30 -23.95
CA PRO A 215 6.93 2.86 -23.98
C PRO A 215 5.68 2.11 -24.44
N ARG A 216 5.82 1.17 -25.39
CA ARG A 216 4.73 0.26 -25.73
C ARG A 216 4.39 -0.56 -24.48
N GLY A 217 3.22 -0.34 -23.91
CA GLY A 217 2.76 -0.95 -22.65
C GLY A 217 2.25 0.06 -21.62
N MET A 218 2.45 1.37 -21.84
CA MET A 218 1.87 2.45 -21.01
C MET A 218 0.61 3.09 -21.63
N GLN A 219 -0.07 2.39 -22.56
CA GLN A 219 -1.37 2.81 -23.11
C GLN A 219 -2.48 1.92 -22.59
#